data_AF-A0A6G0VMK8-F1
#
_entry.id   AF-A0A6G0VMK8-F1
#
_cell.length_a   1.000
_cell.length_b   1.000
_cell.length_c   1.000
_cell.angle_alpha   90.00
_cell.angle_beta   90.00
_cell.angle_gamma   90.00
#
_symmetry.space_group_name_H-M   'P 1'
#
loop_
_entity.id
_entity.type
_entity.pdbx_description
1 polymer ?
#
loop_
_entity_poly.entity_id
_entity_poly.type
_entity_poly.pdbx_seq_one_letter_code
_entity_poly.pdbx_strand_id
1 'polypeptide(L)'
;MPQPEMVRNIIKGLKPTVARYIGILENNNITDLKANIRKFEMIEFMITGEQIKAPSEIKTSMFKDQLNNITIQLKENIKLMNNNNLQTQEIQKTKR
;
A
#
# COMPACT_ATOMS: atom_id res chain seq x y z
N MET A 1 9.31 5.24 -33.23
CA MET A 1 10.57 5.04 -32.50
C MET A 1 10.94 3.56 -32.60
N PRO A 2 12.16 3.20 -33.03
CA PRO A 2 12.64 1.82 -33.03
C PRO A 2 12.61 1.21 -31.62
N GLN A 3 12.29 -0.07 -31.50
CA GLN A 3 12.20 -0.73 -30.18
C GLN A 3 13.49 -0.61 -29.34
N PRO A 4 14.71 -0.72 -29.90
CA PRO A 4 15.93 -0.53 -29.11
C PRO A 4 16.06 0.88 -28.51
N GLU A 5 15.60 1.89 -29.24
CA GLU A 5 15.59 3.28 -28.77
C GLU A 5 14.54 3.48 -27.65
N MET A 6 13.36 2.87 -27.79
CA MET A 6 12.34 2.86 -26.74
C MET A 6 12.86 2.20 -25.46
N VAL A 7 13.49 1.03 -25.58
CA VAL A 7 14.09 0.32 -24.43
C VAL A 7 15.12 1.21 -23.75
N ARG A 8 16.05 1.82 -24.51
CA ARG A 8 17.07 2.71 -23.96
C ARG A 8 16.46 3.90 -23.23
N ASN A 9 15.42 4.52 -23.79
CA ASN A 9 14.74 5.66 -23.18
C ASN A 9 13.99 5.27 -21.90
N ILE A 10 13.37 4.09 -21.87
CA ILE A 10 12.72 3.56 -20.66
C ILE A 10 13.77 3.30 -19.57
N ILE A 11 14.88 2.62 -19.89
CA ILE A 11 15.95 2.31 -18.91
C ILE A 11 16.50 3.61 -18.30
N LYS A 12 16.69 4.66 -19.10
CA LYS A 12 17.14 5.99 -18.61
C LYS A 12 16.15 6.64 -17.63
N GLY A 13 14.86 6.33 -17.75
CA GLY A 13 13.83 6.84 -16.85
C GLY A 13 13.67 6.04 -15.55
N LEU A 14 14.36 4.91 -15.40
CA LEU A 14 14.30 4.10 -14.18
C LEU A 14 15.15 4.72 -13.07
N LYS A 15 14.81 4.39 -11.82
CA LYS A 15 15.66 4.73 -10.67
C LYS A 15 17.07 4.15 -10.88
N PRO A 16 18.15 4.86 -10.48
CA PRO A 16 19.52 4.42 -10.73
C PRO A 16 19.83 2.97 -10.30
N THR A 17 19.30 2.54 -9.16
CA THR A 17 19.45 1.17 -8.66
C THR A 17 18.85 0.16 -9.63
N VAL A 18 17.62 0.40 -10.09
CA VAL A 18 16.93 -0.48 -11.04
C VAL A 18 17.65 -0.46 -12.39
N ALA A 19 18.01 0.73 -12.89
CA ALA A 19 18.73 0.89 -14.15
C ALA A 19 20.06 0.13 -14.16
N ARG A 20 20.79 0.10 -13.03
CA ARG A 20 22.05 -0.65 -12.90
C ARG A 20 21.85 -2.15 -13.09
N TYR A 21 20.83 -2.74 -12.48
CA TYR A 21 20.56 -4.18 -12.59
C TYR A 21 19.94 -4.55 -13.93
N ILE A 22 19.03 -3.74 -14.43
CA ILE A 22 18.35 -4.01 -15.70
C ILE A 22 19.26 -3.76 -16.89
N GLY A 23 20.13 -2.74 -16.83
CA GLY A 23 20.99 -2.32 -17.94
C GLY A 23 22.07 -3.31 -18.35
N ILE A 24 22.42 -4.27 -17.49
CA ILE A 24 23.38 -5.35 -17.80
C ILE A 24 22.72 -6.58 -18.42
N LEU A 25 21.38 -6.66 -18.40
CA LEU A 25 20.62 -7.77 -18.96
C LEU A 25 20.33 -7.52 -20.45
N GLU A 26 20.09 -8.60 -21.20
CA GLU A 26 19.60 -8.48 -22.56
C GLU A 26 18.18 -7.91 -22.56
N ASN A 27 18.00 -6.75 -23.19
CA ASN A 27 16.73 -6.07 -23.34
C ASN A 27 16.50 -5.74 -24.83
N ASN A 28 16.40 -6.76 -25.67
CA ASN A 28 16.37 -6.59 -27.13
C ASN A 28 15.06 -5.90 -27.61
N ASN A 29 14.01 -6.05 -26.83
CA ASN A 29 12.69 -5.48 -27.06
C ASN A 29 12.00 -5.13 -25.73
N ILE A 30 10.81 -4.53 -25.83
CA ILE A 30 10.02 -4.11 -24.66
C ILE A 30 9.54 -5.32 -23.83
N THR A 31 9.31 -6.47 -24.46
CA THR A 31 8.89 -7.70 -23.79
C THR A 31 9.99 -8.20 -22.86
N ASP A 32 11.23 -8.26 -23.35
CA ASP A 32 12.40 -8.67 -22.56
C ASP A 32 12.63 -7.70 -21.39
N LEU A 33 12.56 -6.40 -21.67
CA LEU A 33 12.67 -5.35 -20.64
C LEU A 33 11.64 -5.52 -19.53
N LYS A 34 10.38 -5.77 -19.91
CA LYS A 34 9.29 -5.99 -18.94
C LYS A 34 9.53 -7.25 -18.10
N ALA A 35 9.99 -8.34 -18.72
CA ALA A 35 10.30 -9.58 -18.01
C ALA A 35 11.45 -9.38 -17.01
N ASN A 36 12.50 -8.67 -17.41
CA ASN A 36 13.65 -8.38 -16.55
C ASN A 36 13.30 -7.48 -15.37
N ILE A 37 12.50 -6.43 -15.58
CA ILE A 37 11.98 -5.58 -14.50
C ILE A 37 11.18 -6.42 -13.50
N ARG A 38 10.28 -7.29 -13.97
CA ARG A 38 9.47 -8.13 -13.08
C ARG A 38 10.31 -9.11 -12.26
N LYS A 39 11.36 -9.68 -12.85
CA LYS A 39 12.33 -10.53 -12.12
C LYS A 39 13.03 -9.73 -11.03
N PHE A 40 13.49 -8.51 -11.33
CA PHE A 40 14.11 -7.63 -10.36
C PHE A 40 13.17 -7.31 -9.19
N GLU A 41 11.91 -6.94 -9.47
CA GLU A 41 10.91 -6.66 -8.43
C GLU A 41 10.64 -7.88 -7.53
N MET A 42 10.60 -9.09 -8.10
CA MET A 42 10.46 -10.32 -7.31
C MET A 42 11.67 -10.59 -6.41
N ILE A 43 12.88 -10.36 -6.91
CA ILE A 43 14.11 -10.53 -6.11
C ILE A 43 14.15 -9.52 -4.97
N GLU A 44 13.86 -8.25 -5.25
CA GLU A 44 13.77 -7.20 -4.21
C GLU A 44 12.75 -7.60 -3.14
N PHE A 45 11.57 -8.09 -3.54
CA PHE A 45 10.58 -8.61 -2.60
C PHE A 45 11.09 -9.76 -1.74
N MET A 46 11.82 -10.72 -2.32
CA MET A 46 12.39 -11.84 -1.57
C MET A 46 13.46 -11.41 -0.56
N ILE A 47 14.19 -10.33 -0.86
CA ILE A 47 15.26 -9.81 0.01
C ILE A 47 14.70 -8.95 1.14
N THR A 48 13.78 -8.03 0.82
CA THR A 48 13.28 -7.03 1.77
C THR A 48 12.01 -7.48 2.50
N GLY A 49 11.28 -8.46 1.94
CA GLY A 49 9.93 -8.81 2.39
C GLY A 49 8.87 -7.76 2.02
N GLU A 50 9.26 -6.66 1.37
CA GLU A 50 8.38 -5.54 1.03
C GLU A 50 7.91 -5.63 -0.42
N GLN A 51 6.61 -5.77 -0.63
CA GLN A 51 6.05 -5.77 -1.97
C GLN A 51 5.95 -4.33 -2.46
N ILE A 52 6.45 -4.05 -3.66
CA ILE A 52 6.25 -2.76 -4.32
C ILE A 52 4.76 -2.67 -4.65
N LYS A 53 3.99 -2.07 -3.74
CA LYS A 53 2.55 -1.83 -3.93
C LYS A 53 2.35 -0.83 -5.04
N ALA A 54 1.39 -1.10 -5.92
CA ALA A 54 0.97 -0.10 -6.88
C ALA A 54 0.43 1.14 -6.13
N PRO A 55 0.55 2.36 -6.68
CA PRO A 55 -0.01 3.56 -6.04
C PRO A 55 -1.50 3.45 -5.71
N SER A 56 -2.27 2.71 -6.52
CA SER A 56 -3.68 2.38 -6.27
C SER A 56 -3.84 1.51 -5.03
N GLU A 57 -3.02 0.47 -4.86
CA GLU A 57 -3.06 -0.44 -3.71
C GLU A 57 -2.68 0.26 -2.41
N ILE A 58 -1.70 1.19 -2.46
CA ILE A 58 -1.34 2.05 -1.32
C ILE A 58 -2.56 2.86 -0.89
N LYS A 59 -3.21 3.57 -1.83
CA LYS A 59 -4.43 4.36 -1.55
C LYS A 59 -5.53 3.48 -0.95
N THR A 60 -5.78 2.30 -1.52
CA THR A 60 -6.80 1.38 -1.00
C THR A 60 -6.48 0.93 0.43
N SER A 61 -5.22 0.61 0.75
CA SER A 61 -4.84 0.26 2.13
C SER A 61 -5.04 1.42 3.10
N MET A 62 -4.67 2.65 2.72
CA MET A 62 -4.89 3.83 3.56
C MET A 62 -6.38 4.06 3.85
N PHE A 63 -7.25 3.95 2.84
CA PHE A 63 -8.70 4.06 3.05
C PHE A 63 -9.25 2.97 3.96
N LYS A 64 -8.76 1.73 3.82
CA LYS A 64 -9.16 0.62 4.67
C LYS A 64 -8.78 0.86 6.14
N ASP A 65 -7.57 1.37 6.38
CA ASP A 65 -7.09 1.68 7.73
C ASP A 65 -7.88 2.83 8.36
N GLN A 66 -8.22 3.87 7.58
CA GLN A 66 -9.10 4.95 8.02
C GLN A 66 -10.50 4.45 8.41
N LEU A 67 -11.10 3.58 7.59
CA LEU A 67 -12.41 2.99 7.89
C LEU A 67 -12.39 2.13 9.15
N ASN A 68 -11.31 1.36 9.36
CA ASN A 68 -11.13 0.59 10.59
C ASN A 68 -11.04 1.50 11.82
N ASN A 69 -10.27 2.58 11.75
CA ASN A 69 -10.16 3.54 12.85
C ASN A 69 -11.51 4.19 13.19
N ILE A 70 -12.28 4.61 12.18
CA ILE A 70 -13.64 5.13 12.37
C ILE A 70 -14.52 4.09 13.06
N THR A 71 -14.44 2.83 12.62
CA THR A 71 -15.25 1.74 13.20
C THR A 71 -14.89 1.50 14.67
N ILE A 72 -13.61 1.56 15.02
CA ILE A 72 -13.13 1.41 16.41
C ILE A 72 -13.66 2.57 17.26
N GLN A 73 -13.50 3.81 16.82
CA GLN A 73 -13.98 5.00 17.53
C GLN A 73 -15.49 4.97 17.76
N LEU A 74 -16.27 4.58 16.74
CA LEU A 74 -17.73 4.42 16.88
C LEU A 74 -18.09 3.37 17.93
N LYS A 75 -17.41 2.23 17.94
CA LYS A 75 -17.63 1.19 18.96
C LYS A 75 -17.33 1.69 20.37
N GLU A 76 -16.25 2.44 20.56
CA GLU A 76 -15.89 3.04 21.84
C GLU A 76 -16.92 4.08 22.29
N ASN A 77 -17.34 4.96 21.40
CA ASN A 77 -18.35 5.98 21.70
C ASN A 77 -19.70 5.36 22.08
N ILE A 78 -20.13 4.29 21.41
CA ILE A 78 -21.34 3.55 21.77
C ILE A 78 -21.21 2.94 23.17
N LYS A 79 -20.06 2.35 23.51
CA LYS A 79 -19.81 1.80 24.85
C LYS A 79 -19.90 2.89 25.93
N LEU A 80 -19.26 4.04 25.69
CA LEU A 80 -19.30 5.17 26.63
C LEU A 80 -20.73 5.70 26.82
N MET A 81 -21.50 5.85 25.74
CA MET A 81 -22.88 6.31 25.80
C MET A 81 -23.77 5.34 26.61
N ASN A 82 -23.60 4.03 26.42
CA ASN A 82 -24.35 3.02 27.17
C ASN A 82 -24.01 3.06 28.66
N ASN A 83 -22.73 3.19 29.02
CA ASN A 83 -22.29 3.28 30.41
C ASN A 83 -22.83 4.54 31.10
N ASN A 84 -22.80 5.68 30.39
CA ASN A 84 -23.35 6.93 30.91
C ASN A 84 -24.86 6.80 31.14
N ASN A 85 -25.60 6.20 30.21
CA ASN A 85 -27.05 6.00 30.34
C ASN A 85 -27.43 5.12 31.55
N LEU A 86 -26.64 4.07 31.84
CA LEU A 86 -26.81 3.23 33.02
C LEU A 86 -26.63 4.04 34.32
N GLN A 87 -25.56 4.84 34.42
CA GLN A 87 -25.31 5.69 35.58
C GLN A 87 -26.44 6.71 35.81
N THR A 88 -26.94 7.34 34.75
CA THR A 88 -28.04 8.31 34.86
C THR A 88 -29.34 7.65 35.38
N GLN A 89 -29.61 6.40 35.01
CA GLN A 89 -30.78 5.65 35.49
C GLN A 89 -30.64 5.25 36.96
N GLU A 90 -29.45 4.87 37.41
CA GLU A 90 -29.19 4.55 38.82
C GLU A 90 -29.36 5.78 39.72
N ILE A 91 -28.80 6.92 39.33
CA ILE A 91 -28.92 8.19 40.09
C ILE A 91 -30.39 8.60 40.25
N GLN A 92 -31.22 8.41 39.22
CA GLN A 92 -32.65 8.72 39.28
C GLN A 92 -33.46 7.80 40.21
N LYS A 93 -33.02 6.54 40.39
CA LYS A 93 -33.68 5.59 41.30
C LYS A 93 -33.41 5.91 42.77
N THR A 94 -32.21 6.38 43.11
CA THR A 94 -31.82 6.75 44.49
C THR A 94 -32.41 8.07 45.00
N LYS A 95 -33.00 8.90 44.12
CA LYS A 95 -33.60 10.20 44.49
C LYS A 95 -35.13 10.15 44.70
N ARG A 96 -35.75 8.98 44.57
CA ARG A 96 -37.16 8.72 44.91
C ARG A 96 -37.23 7.95 46.21
#